data_AF-H2YH95-F1
#
_entry.id   AF-H2YH95-F1
#
_cell.length_a   1.000
_cell.length_b   1.000
_cell.length_c   1.000
_cell.angle_alpha   90.00
_cell.angle_beta   90.00
_cell.angle_gamma   90.00
#
_symmetry.space_group_name_H-M   'P 1'
#
loop_
_entity.id
_entity.type
_entity.pdbx_description
1 polymer ?
#
loop_
_entity_poly.entity_id
_entity_poly.type
_entity_poly.pdbx_seq_one_letter_code
_entity_poly.pdbx_strand_id
1 'polypeptide(L)' 'MMEQRVQESLKRIDISASEMQRELEKNHVRKIQGQSLKHGAKCCENQTFTAEQVQDCIKQGHEPLLKIQATVKRGL' A
#
# COMPACT_ATOMS: atom_id res chain seq x y z
N MET A 1 -34.28 -19.27 8.58
CA MET A 1 -34.47 -18.53 7.31
C MET A 1 -33.87 -17.12 7.31
N MET A 2 -34.11 -16.27 8.33
CA MET A 2 -33.55 -14.91 8.36
C MET A 2 -32.02 -14.89 8.51
N GLU A 3 -31.47 -15.69 9.42
CA GLU A 3 -30.02 -15.80 9.66
C GLU A 3 -29.25 -16.22 8.40
N GLN A 4 -29.81 -17.17 7.63
CA GLN A 4 -29.21 -17.64 6.37
C GLN A 4 -29.11 -16.52 5.33
N ARG A 5 -30.15 -15.69 5.20
CA ARG A 5 -30.13 -14.52 4.31
C ARG A 5 -29.15 -13.45 4.75
N VAL A 6 -28.99 -13.26 6.05
CA VAL A 6 -27.99 -12.33 6.61
C VAL A 6 -26.58 -12.83 6.30
N GLN A 7 -26.29 -14.10 6.56
CA GLN A 7 -24.99 -14.72 6.26
C GLN A 7 -24.64 -14.63 4.77
N GLU A 8 -25.61 -14.92 3.90
CA GLU A 8 -25.39 -14.81 2.46
C GLU A 8 -25.16 -13.37 2.00
N SER A 9 -25.80 -12.40 2.66
CA SER A 9 -25.55 -10.98 2.38
C SER A 9 -24.18 -10.53 2.88
N LEU A 10 -23.75 -10.97 4.06
CA LEU A 10 -22.40 -10.72 4.58
C LEU A 10 -21.33 -11.30 3.66
N LYS A 11 -21.53 -12.53 3.17
CA LYS A 11 -20.60 -13.16 2.22
C LYS A 11 -20.46 -12.37 0.92
N ARG A 12 -21.55 -11.81 0.38
CA ARG A 12 -21.47 -10.95 -0.82
C ARG A 12 -20.72 -9.65 -0.56
N ILE A 13 -20.94 -9.05 0.61
CA ILE A 13 -20.23 -7.83 1.02
C ILE A 13 -18.73 -8.12 1.15
N ASP A 14 -18.36 -9.23 1.81
CA ASP A 14 -16.98 -9.64 2.00
C ASP A 14 -16.25 -9.89 0.67
N ILE A 15 -16.90 -10.58 -0.27
CA ILE A 15 -16.36 -10.79 -1.62
C ILE A 15 -16.13 -9.45 -2.34
N SER A 16 -17.15 -8.58 -2.34
CA SER A 16 -17.06 -7.29 -3.03
C SER A 16 -15.98 -6.40 -2.42
N ALA A 17 -15.87 -6.38 -1.09
CA ALA A 17 -14.86 -5.61 -0.38
C ALA A 17 -13.44 -6.17 -0.61
N SER A 18 -13.29 -7.50 -0.67
CA SER A 18 -12.03 -8.16 -1.07
C SER A 18 -11.61 -7.83 -2.50
N GLU A 19 -12.56 -7.81 -3.44
CA GLU A 19 -12.31 -7.41 -4.83
C GLU A 19 -11.89 -5.94 -4.93
N MET A 20 -12.56 -5.05 -4.19
CA MET A 20 -12.18 -3.64 -4.11
C MET A 20 -10.76 -3.46 -3.56
N GLN A 21 -10.41 -4.16 -2.47
CA GLN A 21 -9.05 -4.10 -1.92
C GLN A 21 -8.02 -4.57 -2.96
N ARG A 22 -8.30 -5.69 -3.63
CA ARG A 22 -7.40 -6.24 -4.67
C ARG A 22 -7.17 -5.26 -5.81
N GLU A 23 -8.21 -4.58 -6.28
CA GLU A 23 -8.07 -3.58 -7.34
C GLU A 23 -7.34 -2.32 -6.87
N LEU A 24 -7.55 -1.87 -5.61
CA LEU A 24 -6.76 -0.78 -5.02
C LEU A 24 -5.26 -1.14 -4.94
N GLU A 25 -4.95 -2.36 -4.49
CA GLU A 25 -3.57 -2.84 -4.42
C GLU A 25 -2.92 -2.89 -5.81
N LYS A 26 -3.63 -3.51 -6.78
CA LYS A 26 -3.14 -3.73 -8.13
C LYS A 26 -2.93 -2.42 -8.90
N ASN A 27 -3.91 -1.52 -8.85
CA ASN A 27 -3.93 -0.34 -9.72
C ASN A 27 -3.23 0.88 -9.09
N HIS A 28 -3.18 0.97 -7.76
CA HIS A 28 -2.60 2.12 -7.07
C HIS A 28 -1.38 1.76 -6.22
N VAL A 29 -1.50 0.83 -5.27
CA VAL A 29 -0.42 0.55 -4.30
C VAL A 29 0.85 0.07 -4.99
N ARG A 30 0.75 -0.84 -5.97
CA ARG A 30 1.91 -1.33 -6.72
C ARG A 30 2.65 -0.23 -7.48
N LYS A 31 1.92 0.73 -8.05
CA LYS A 31 2.53 1.87 -8.75
C LYS A 31 3.33 2.74 -7.79
N ILE A 32 2.77 3.00 -6.60
CA ILE A 32 3.43 3.77 -5.54
C ILE A 32 4.65 3.01 -5.00
N GLN A 33 4.54 1.69 -4.80
CA GLN A 33 5.69 0.84 -4.46
C GLN A 33 6.82 0.99 -5.47
N GLY A 34 6.52 0.90 -6.76
CA GLY A 34 7.51 1.08 -7.83
C GLY A 34 8.16 2.47 -7.82
N GLN A 35 7.38 3.52 -7.55
CA GLN A 35 7.89 4.89 -7.42
C GLN A 35 8.79 5.07 -6.20
N SER A 36 8.40 4.50 -5.06
CA SER A 36 9.18 4.50 -3.82
C SER A 36 10.54 3.82 -4.02
N LEU A 37 10.56 2.66 -4.69
CA LEU A 37 11.80 1.94 -5.00
C LEU A 37 12.72 2.76 -5.93
N LYS A 38 12.15 3.35 -6.99
CA LYS A 38 12.90 4.25 -7.89
C LYS A 38 13.45 5.48 -7.14
N HIS A 39 12.69 6.01 -6.20
CA HIS A 39 13.14 7.11 -5.35
C HIS A 39 14.30 6.68 -4.46
N GLY A 40 14.22 5.51 -3.82
CA GLY A 40 15.32 4.95 -3.03
C GLY A 40 16.60 4.78 -3.85
N ALA A 41 16.51 4.29 -5.08
CA ALA A 41 17.66 4.19 -5.98
C ALA A 41 18.30 5.58 -6.26
N LYS A 42 17.47 6.60 -6.53
CA LYS A 42 17.95 7.99 -6.71
C LYS A 42 18.62 8.56 -5.46
N CYS A 43 18.11 8.24 -4.27
CA CYS A 43 18.77 8.64 -3.02
C CYS A 43 20.17 8.02 -2.93
N CYS A 44 20.33 6.73 -3.26
CA CYS A 44 21.61 6.02 -3.19
C CYS A 44 22.63 6.49 -4.25
N GLU A 45 22.15 6.90 -5.43
CA GLU A 45 23.00 7.41 -6.51
C GLU A 45 23.48 8.85 -6.29
N ASN A 46 22.95 9.54 -5.27
CA ASN A 46 23.32 10.92 -4.99
C ASN A 46 24.71 11.02 -4.37
N GLN A 47 25.69 11.41 -5.21
CA GLN A 47 27.09 11.55 -4.81
C GLN A 47 27.37 12.71 -3.83
N THR A 48 26.41 13.59 -3.61
CA THR A 48 26.55 14.72 -2.67
C THR A 48 26.05 14.40 -1.26
N PHE A 49 25.31 13.30 -1.08
CA PHE A 49 24.78 12.91 0.21
C PHE A 49 25.79 12.09 1.01
N THR A 50 25.85 12.34 2.33
CA THR A 50 26.48 11.40 3.27
C THR A 50 25.63 10.13 3.40
N ALA A 51 26.22 9.09 4.01
CA ALA A 51 25.49 7.85 4.28
C ALA A 51 24.22 8.09 5.15
N GLU A 52 24.26 8.97 6.16
CA GLU A 52 23.06 9.31 6.94
C GLU A 52 22.01 10.02 6.09
N GLN A 53 22.42 10.96 5.24
CA GLN A 53 21.50 11.69 4.37
C GLN A 53 20.81 10.76 3.35
N VAL A 54 21.51 9.75 2.83
CA VAL A 54 20.90 8.71 2.00
C VAL A 54 19.83 7.94 2.78
N GLN A 55 20.12 7.53 4.02
CA GLN A 55 19.14 6.82 4.86
C GLN A 55 17.90 7.67 5.13
N ASP A 56 18.06 8.95 5.43
CA ASP A 56 16.95 9.85 5.71
C ASP A 56 16.10 10.11 4.46
N CYS A 57 16.73 10.28 3.29
CA CYS A 57 16.05 10.37 2.00
C CYS A 57 15.18 9.13 1.72
N ILE A 58 15.74 7.93 1.92
CA ILE A 58 15.00 6.66 1.76
C ILE A 58 13.82 6.61 2.73
N LYS A 59 14.02 6.90 4.02
CA LYS A 59 12.94 6.87 5.02
C LYS A 59 11.78 7.80 4.63
N GLN A 60 12.09 9.03 4.23
CA GLN A 60 11.09 10.01 3.81
C GLN A 60 10.32 9.55 2.57
N GLY A 61 11.00 8.95 1.60
CA GLY A 61 10.36 8.42 0.39
C GLY A 61 9.46 7.21 0.65
N HIS A 62 9.77 6.38 1.65
CA HIS A 62 9.03 5.16 1.98
C HIS A 62 7.86 5.39 2.96
N GLU A 63 7.91 6.41 3.82
CA GLU A 63 6.89 6.63 4.84
C GLU A 63 5.45 6.77 4.27
N PRO A 64 5.20 7.53 3.19
CA PRO A 64 3.85 7.64 2.62
C PRO A 64 3.32 6.30 2.11
N LEU A 65 4.20 5.47 1.53
CA LEU A 65 3.82 4.15 1.04
C LEU A 65 3.37 3.24 2.20
N LEU A 66 4.08 3.27 3.33
CA LEU A 66 3.72 2.48 4.50
C LEU A 66 2.35 2.87 5.07
N LYS A 67 2.06 4.18 5.11
CA LYS A 67 0.75 4.69 5.53
C LYS A 67 -0.38 4.17 4.63
N ILE A 68 -0.19 4.24 3.30
CA ILE A 68 -1.16 3.73 2.33
C ILE A 68 -1.38 2.23 2.49
N GLN A 69 -0.29 1.46 2.61
CA GLN A 69 -0.37 0.01 2.79
C GLN A 69 -1.10 -0.36 4.09
N ALA A 70 -0.85 0.37 5.18
CA ALA A 70 -1.55 0.16 6.45
C ALA A 70 -3.05 0.43 6.33
N THR A 71 -3.45 1.48 5.61
CA THR A 71 -4.86 1.81 5.38
C THR A 71 -5.56 0.76 4.52
N VAL A 72 -4.94 0.35 3.40
CA VAL A 72 -5.53 -0.63 2.49
C VAL A 72 -5.64 -2.02 3.14
N LYS A 73 -4.65 -2.42 3.95
CA LYS A 73 -4.68 -3.70 4.67
C LYS A 73 -5.61 -3.72 5.88
N ARG A 74 -5.92 -2.58 6.50
CA ARG A 74 -6.83 -2.49 7.66
C ARG A 74 -8.30 -2.30 7.28
N GLY A 75 -8.62 -2.20 5.98
CA GLY A 75 -9.97 -1.94 5.48
C GLY A 75 -10.95 -3.11 5.50
N LEU A 76 -10.56 -4.26 6.05
CA LEU A 76 -11.37 -5.48 6.22
C LEU A 76 -11.18 -6.05 7.62
#